data_AF-A0A924GTP3-F1
#
_entry.id   AF-A0A924GTP3-F1
#
_cell.length_a   1.000
_cell.length_b   1.000
_cell.length_c   1.000
_cell.angle_alpha   90.00
_cell.angle_beta   90.00
_cell.angle_gamma   90.00
#
_symmetry.space_group_name_H-M   'P 1'
#
loop_
_entity.id
_entity.type
_entity.pdbx_description
1 polymer ?
#
loop_
_entity_poly.entity_id
_entity_poly.type
_entity_poly.pdbx_seq_one_letter_code
_entity_poly.pdbx_strand_id
1 'polypeptide(L)' 'AADLDLVSRALPGQGFTVLSAKLGYKAKNPIDPATFSAADMEELEAFLAAIDANDDVQHVFAGLAA' A
#
# COMPACT_ATOMS: atom_id res chain seq x y z
N ALA A 1 -12.83 3.25 11.19
CA ALA A 1 -11.65 3.43 12.07
C ALA A 1 -11.70 2.56 13.33
N ALA A 2 -12.88 2.10 13.79
CA ALA A 2 -12.99 1.25 14.98
C ALA A 2 -12.39 -0.15 14.82
N ASP A 3 -12.54 -0.78 13.64
CA ASP A 3 -12.12 -2.18 13.46
C ASP A 3 -10.60 -2.37 13.47
N LEU A 4 -9.84 -1.42 12.90
CA LEU A 4 -8.38 -1.50 12.90
C LEU A 4 -7.83 -1.50 14.34
N ASP A 5 -8.30 -0.58 15.17
CA ASP A 5 -7.89 -0.47 16.57
C ASP A 5 -8.33 -1.73 17.36
N LEU A 6 -9.60 -2.13 17.23
CA LEU A 6 -10.16 -3.29 17.91
C LEU A 6 -9.37 -4.57 17.60
N VAL A 7 -9.13 -4.86 16.32
CA VAL A 7 -8.42 -6.07 15.89
C VAL A 7 -6.95 -6.02 16.30
N SER A 8 -6.29 -4.86 16.16
CA SER A 8 -4.89 -4.71 16.56
C SER A 8 -4.66 -5.00 18.05
N ARG A 9 -5.61 -4.67 18.92
CA ARG A 9 -5.55 -4.96 20.36
C ARG A 9 -5.88 -6.40 20.70
N ALA A 10 -6.72 -7.07 19.90
CA ALA A 10 -7.12 -8.46 20.13
C ALA A 10 -6.03 -9.47 19.71
N LEU A 11 -5.26 -9.16 18.67
CA LEU A 11 -4.25 -10.06 18.09
C LEU A 11 -3.18 -10.58 19.07
N PRO A 12 -2.64 -9.76 20.01
CA PRO A 12 -1.74 -10.26 21.06
C PRO A 12 -2.31 -11.37 21.94
N GLY A 13 -3.62 -11.33 22.24
CA GLY A 13 -4.30 -12.38 22.98
C GLY A 13 -4.37 -13.72 22.21
N GLN A 14 -4.11 -13.70 20.91
CA GLN A 14 -4.05 -14.87 20.02
C GLN A 14 -2.60 -15.30 19.72
N GLY A 15 -1.60 -14.73 20.41
CA GLY A 15 -0.19 -15.05 20.21
C GLY A 15 0.49 -14.30 19.06
N PHE A 16 -0.18 -13.34 18.42
CA PHE A 16 0.42 -12.51 17.37
C PHE A 16 1.06 -11.25 17.95
N THR A 17 2.28 -10.93 17.52
CA THR A 17 2.89 -9.63 17.81
C THR A 17 2.55 -8.64 16.69
N VAL A 18 1.83 -7.57 17.02
CA VAL A 18 1.48 -6.52 16.04
C VAL A 18 2.64 -5.55 15.91
N LEU A 19 3.33 -5.57 14.78
CA LEU A 19 4.45 -4.66 14.50
C LEU A 19 3.98 -3.27 14.03
N SER A 20 2.86 -3.22 13.30
CA SER A 20 2.28 -1.95 12.83
C SER A 20 0.79 -2.10 12.55
N ALA A 21 0.03 -1.04 12.78
CA ALA A 21 -1.37 -0.90 12.38
C ALA A 21 -1.56 0.46 11.71
N LYS A 22 -1.98 0.47 10.44
CA LYS A 22 -2.13 1.69 9.64
C LYS A 22 -3.39 1.59 8.77
N LEU A 23 -4.07 2.73 8.57
CA LEU A 23 -5.11 2.83 7.55
C LEU A 23 -4.42 3.05 6.19
N GLY A 24 -4.95 2.42 5.16
CA GLY A 24 -4.46 2.57 3.80
C GLY A 24 -5.50 2.14 2.78
N TYR A 25 -5.20 2.35 1.51
CA TYR A 25 -6.06 1.94 0.41
C TYR A 25 -5.55 0.64 -0.21
N LYS A 26 -6.47 -0.29 -0.47
CA LYS A 26 -6.20 -1.55 -1.16
C LYS A 26 -7.06 -1.63 -2.41
N ALA A 27 -6.43 -1.79 -3.56
CA ALA A 27 -7.14 -1.99 -4.82
C ALA A 27 -7.94 -3.30 -4.77
N LYS A 28 -9.21 -3.26 -5.22
CA LYS A 28 -10.07 -4.45 -5.30
C LYS A 28 -9.62 -5.40 -6.40
N ASN A 29 -9.15 -4.85 -7.52
CA ASN A 29 -8.64 -5.57 -8.68
C ASN A 29 -7.24 -5.04 -8.99
N PRO A 30 -6.19 -5.55 -8.32
CA PRO A 30 -4.82 -5.11 -8.57
C PRO A 30 -4.35 -5.57 -9.96
N ILE A 31 -3.49 -4.77 -10.58
CA ILE A 31 -2.89 -5.07 -11.88
C ILE A 31 -1.52 -5.71 -11.66
N ASP A 32 -1.24 -6.82 -12.35
CA ASP A 32 0.06 -7.47 -12.29
C ASP A 32 1.12 -6.63 -13.04
N PRO A 33 2.17 -6.14 -12.36
CA PRO A 33 3.26 -5.37 -12.98
C PRO A 33 3.91 -6.08 -14.17
N ALA A 34 3.93 -7.42 -14.17
CA ALA A 34 4.53 -8.21 -15.25
C ALA A 34 3.74 -8.15 -16.57
N THR A 35 2.52 -7.60 -16.55
CA THR A 35 1.68 -7.43 -17.76
C THR A 35 2.02 -6.17 -18.56
N PHE A 36 2.80 -5.26 -17.99
CA PHE A 36 3.22 -4.02 -18.65
C PHE A 36 4.47 -4.24 -19.52
N SER A 37 4.63 -3.42 -20.54
CA SER A 37 5.91 -3.34 -21.24
C SER A 37 6.96 -2.65 -20.36
N ALA A 38 8.24 -2.81 -20.68
CA ALA A 38 9.31 -2.13 -19.95
C ALA A 38 9.19 -0.60 -20.00
N ALA A 39 8.73 -0.05 -21.13
CA ALA A 39 8.52 1.39 -21.29
C ALA A 39 7.37 1.90 -20.42
N ASP A 40 6.26 1.16 -20.34
CA ASP A 40 5.12 1.54 -19.50
C ASP A 40 5.48 1.47 -18.01
N MET A 41 6.31 0.49 -17.61
CA MET A 41 6.83 0.39 -16.24
C MET A 41 7.74 1.56 -15.89
N GLU A 42 8.63 1.95 -16.80
CA GLU A 42 9.52 3.10 -16.60
C GLU A 42 8.73 4.41 -16.45
N GLU A 43 7.70 4.62 -17.28
CA GLU A 43 6.82 5.78 -17.17
C GLU A 43 6.06 5.79 -15.84
N LEU A 44 5.52 4.62 -15.44
CA LEU A 44 4.78 4.48 -14.18
C LEU A 44 5.66 4.75 -12.97
N GLU A 45 6.89 4.21 -12.95
CA GLU A 45 7.85 4.43 -11.87
C GLU A 45 8.25 5.90 -11.77
N ALA A 46 8.54 6.55 -12.90
CA ALA A 46 8.87 7.98 -12.93
C ALA A 46 7.71 8.84 -12.40
N PHE A 47 6.47 8.50 -12.79
CA PHE A 47 5.28 9.19 -12.32
C PHE A 47 5.04 9.01 -10.81
N LEU A 48 5.12 7.77 -10.31
CA LEU A 48 4.90 7.48 -8.88
C LEU A 48 6.01 8.08 -8.01
N ALA A 49 7.26 8.06 -8.47
CA ALA A 49 8.38 8.68 -7.77
C ALA A 49 8.24 10.20 -7.66
N ALA A 50 7.74 10.86 -8.71
CA ALA A 50 7.48 12.31 -8.68
C ALA A 50 6.39 12.68 -7.66
N ILE A 51 5.38 11.82 -7.50
CA ILE A 51 4.33 12.01 -6.48
C ILE A 51 4.88 11.74 -5.08
N ASP A 52 5.60 10.64 -4.89
CA ASP A 52 6.14 10.25 -3.57
C ASP A 52 7.19 11.25 -3.04
N ALA A 53 7.91 11.94 -3.93
CA ALA A 53 8.87 12.98 -3.57
C ALA A 53 8.24 14.32 -3.15
N ASN A 54 6.92 14.47 -3.29
CA ASN A 54 6.23 15.68 -2.86
C ASN A 54 6.06 15.69 -1.32
N ASP A 55 6.42 16.80 -0.67
CA ASP A 55 6.44 16.94 0.78
C ASP A 55 5.07 16.90 1.45
N ASP A 56 4.00 17.26 0.72
CA ASP A 56 2.62 17.15 1.19
C ASP A 56 2.07 15.71 1.06
N VAL A 57 2.74 14.83 0.29
CA VAL A 57 2.31 13.44 0.11
C VAL A 57 2.79 12.59 1.27
N GLN A 58 1.84 11.99 1.99
CA GLN A 58 2.14 11.11 3.11
C GLN A 58 2.34 9.65 2.68
N HIS A 59 1.50 9.16 1.76
CA HIS A 59 1.50 7.77 1.31
C HIS A 59 0.94 7.66 -0.12
N VAL A 60 1.61 6.86 -0.96
CA VAL A 60 1.12 6.47 -2.29
C VAL A 60 0.58 5.04 -2.23
N PHE A 61 -0.62 4.81 -2.77
CA PHE A 61 -1.27 3.49 -2.82
C PHE A 61 -1.52 3.09 -4.27
N ALA A 62 -0.50 2.54 -4.94
CA ALA A 62 -0.64 2.04 -6.30
C ALA A 62 -1.46 0.75 -6.33
N GLY A 63 -2.35 0.62 -7.31
CA GLY A 63 -3.17 -0.57 -7.52
C GLY A 63 -2.42 -1.73 -8.19
N LEU A 64 -1.14 -1.91 -7.86
CA LEU A 64 -0.30 -2.97 -8.42
C LEU A 64 -0.33 -4.19 -7.51
N ALA A 65 -0.36 -5.38 -8.10
CA ALA A 65 -0.20 -6.63 -7.36
C ALA A 65 1.22 -6.70 -6.79
N ALA A 66 1.34 -7.21 -5.56
CA ALA A 66 2.62 -7.45 -4.89
C ALA A 66 3.29 -8.72 -5.41
#